data_AF-A0A5C8L8K2-F1
#
_entry.id   AF-A0A5C8L8K2-F1
#
_cell.length_a   1.000
_cell.length_b   1.000
_cell.length_c   1.000
_cell.angle_alpha   90.00
_cell.angle_beta   90.00
_cell.angle_gamma   90.00
#
_symmetry.space_group_name_H-M   'P 1'
#
loop_
_entity.id
_entity.type
_entity.pdbx_description
1 polymer ?
#
loop_
_entity_poly.entity_id
_entity_poly.type
_entity_poly.pdbx_seq_one_letter_code
_entity_poly.pdbx_strand_id
1 'polypeptide(L)'
;MKKWLNPDKSQVFFWFLLLFLGIEALNKLYYHIIEAEFYLQKLVKLLAFAFMFTSLLFTRTQQLLGIFLLVLWFVLGQYFLPQAFTTMAIIGFARYLFFLILLLYFKDLRSFDKHKTRKITSFWEFFLWLNNSLIVLGALFQLEWFKSYEGERWGYNGLVWASANSTYLYLSALLYFVFYYKKKFYYQTLFWFTLAASLLIGTKSVYLAVFLFSLVLLVNAKISKKWVLGSLSLISTFFLVGVYVLFNHSLFAEISKEEGWLTAVLSYRDDLLLTETIPYIQENWRSLHYFIGGLSNPLLRPQLELIDLWLYFGILGAPLYLYLFLRYYFNFKLAHQDKLWFAVLLAVPLITGNFFYNASVPIYLLLIKLAYLKTPDKFSNTGDKP
;
A
#
# COMPACT_ATOMS: atom_id res chain seq x y z
N MET A 1 35.01 4.06 -5.60
CA MET A 1 33.88 4.46 -4.73
C MET A 1 32.61 4.87 -5.50
N LYS A 2 32.64 5.80 -6.47
CA LYS A 2 31.44 6.26 -7.23
C LYS A 2 30.63 5.14 -7.94
N LYS A 3 31.29 4.11 -8.50
CA LYS A 3 30.62 3.02 -9.23
C LYS A 3 29.79 2.09 -8.32
N TRP A 4 30.22 1.89 -7.08
CA TRP A 4 29.49 1.10 -6.06
C TRP A 4 28.26 1.83 -5.51
N LEU A 5 28.30 3.17 -5.48
CA LEU A 5 27.23 4.01 -4.95
C LEU A 5 26.08 4.24 -5.95
N ASN A 6 26.23 3.80 -7.20
CA ASN A 6 25.19 3.91 -8.23
C ASN A 6 25.11 2.62 -9.07
N PRO A 7 24.69 1.50 -8.47
CA PRO A 7 24.49 0.26 -9.21
C PRO A 7 23.36 0.41 -10.24
N ASP A 8 23.24 -0.60 -11.10
CA ASP A 8 22.10 -0.72 -12.01
C ASP A 8 20.79 -0.84 -11.21
N LYS A 9 20.05 0.26 -11.13
CA LYS A 9 18.80 0.38 -10.36
C LYS A 9 17.76 -0.67 -10.73
N SER A 10 17.77 -1.19 -11.96
CA SER A 10 16.85 -2.26 -12.35
C SER A 10 17.14 -3.58 -11.65
N GLN A 11 18.42 -3.92 -11.51
CA GLN A 11 18.86 -5.13 -10.82
C GLN A 11 18.62 -4.97 -9.32
N VAL A 12 18.93 -3.80 -8.76
CA VAL A 12 18.58 -3.49 -7.36
C VAL A 12 17.09 -3.63 -7.14
N PHE A 13 16.25 -3.09 -8.02
CA PHE A 13 14.79 -3.18 -7.87
C PHE A 13 14.31 -4.63 -7.93
N PHE A 14 14.81 -5.42 -8.88
CA PHE A 14 14.47 -6.84 -9.00
C PHE A 14 14.85 -7.63 -7.74
N TRP A 15 16.11 -7.51 -7.28
CA TRP A 15 16.57 -8.21 -6.08
C TRP A 15 15.85 -7.75 -4.83
N PHE A 16 15.60 -6.45 -4.72
CA PHE A 16 14.86 -5.88 -3.61
C PHE A 16 13.41 -6.41 -3.58
N LEU A 17 12.72 -6.47 -4.73
CA LEU A 17 11.38 -7.05 -4.83
C LEU A 17 11.36 -8.53 -4.44
N LEU A 18 12.31 -9.32 -4.96
CA LEU A 18 12.45 -10.74 -4.64
C LEU A 18 12.69 -10.96 -3.14
N LEU A 19 13.67 -10.27 -2.57
CA LEU A 19 14.03 -10.38 -1.16
C LEU A 19 12.87 -9.95 -0.27
N PHE A 20 12.22 -8.83 -0.59
CA PHE A 20 11.16 -8.28 0.24
C PHE A 20 9.93 -9.20 0.26
N LEU A 21 9.45 -9.67 -0.90
CA LEU A 21 8.33 -10.61 -0.96
C LEU A 21 8.68 -11.98 -0.37
N GLY A 22 9.90 -12.47 -0.64
CA GLY A 22 10.38 -13.75 -0.08
C GLY A 22 10.47 -13.71 1.44
N ILE A 23 11.03 -12.64 2.01
CA ILE A 23 11.15 -12.50 3.47
C ILE A 23 9.80 -12.22 4.12
N GLU A 24 8.87 -11.54 3.45
CA GLU A 24 7.50 -11.38 3.96
C GLU A 24 6.77 -12.74 4.02
N ALA A 25 6.92 -13.57 3.00
CA ALA A 25 6.42 -14.94 2.98
C ALA A 25 7.04 -15.80 4.09
N LEU A 26 8.36 -15.74 4.24
CA LEU A 26 9.08 -16.46 5.30
C LEU A 26 8.67 -15.98 6.69
N ASN A 27 8.51 -14.67 6.90
CA ASN A 27 8.02 -14.12 8.17
C ASN A 27 6.66 -14.70 8.53
N LYS A 28 5.74 -14.81 7.56
CA LYS A 28 4.42 -15.38 7.79
C LYS A 28 4.49 -16.84 8.21
N LEU A 29 5.22 -17.66 7.46
CA LEU A 29 5.36 -19.08 7.77
C LEU A 29 6.10 -19.29 9.09
N TYR A 30 7.16 -18.52 9.35
CA TYR A 30 7.92 -18.58 10.59
C TYR A 30 7.05 -18.26 11.81
N TYR A 31 6.27 -17.19 11.74
CA TYR A 31 5.38 -16.82 12.83
C TYR A 31 4.34 -17.91 13.12
N HIS A 32 3.77 -18.54 12.08
CA HIS A 32 2.80 -19.60 12.31
C HIS A 32 3.42 -20.87 12.93
N ILE A 33 4.70 -21.13 12.70
CA ILE A 33 5.39 -22.32 13.25
C ILE A 33 5.95 -22.05 14.65
N ILE A 34 6.48 -20.85 14.90
CA ILE A 34 7.30 -20.54 16.09
C ILE A 34 6.61 -19.51 17.01
N GLU A 35 5.54 -18.86 16.55
CA GLU A 35 4.78 -17.82 17.29
C GLU A 35 5.66 -16.64 17.75
N ALA A 36 6.78 -16.40 17.06
CA ALA A 36 7.76 -15.38 17.40
C ALA A 36 8.02 -14.41 16.24
N GLU A 37 8.47 -13.20 16.58
CA GLU A 37 8.85 -12.20 15.59
C GLU A 37 10.04 -12.63 14.74
N PHE A 38 9.96 -12.45 13.41
CA PHE A 38 11.08 -12.73 12.52
C PHE A 38 11.99 -11.49 12.34
N TYR A 39 13.00 -11.36 13.21
CA TYR A 39 13.94 -10.24 13.20
C TYR A 39 14.67 -10.03 11.87
N LEU A 40 14.86 -11.09 11.07
CA LEU A 40 15.50 -11.00 9.76
C LEU A 40 14.74 -10.03 8.82
N GLN A 41 13.41 -9.97 8.89
CA GLN A 41 12.62 -9.02 8.10
C GLN A 41 12.93 -7.57 8.48
N LYS A 42 13.06 -7.29 9.79
CA LYS A 42 13.41 -5.96 10.29
C LYS A 42 14.82 -5.58 9.82
N LEU A 43 15.78 -6.50 9.92
CA LEU A 43 17.16 -6.30 9.50
C LEU A 43 17.28 -6.00 7.99
N VAL A 44 16.61 -6.77 7.13
CA VAL A 44 16.69 -6.53 5.67
C VAL A 44 16.10 -5.18 5.29
N LYS A 45 14.99 -4.76 5.91
CA LYS A 45 14.42 -3.43 5.69
C LYS A 45 15.37 -2.32 6.15
N LEU A 46 16.04 -2.50 7.29
CA LEU A 46 17.03 -1.55 7.80
C LEU A 46 18.26 -1.46 6.88
N LEU A 47 18.80 -2.59 6.42
CA LEU A 47 19.94 -2.61 5.50
C LEU A 47 19.58 -1.96 4.15
N ALA A 48 18.38 -2.24 3.63
CA ALA A 48 17.89 -1.60 2.40
C ALA A 48 17.74 -0.09 2.59
N PHE A 49 17.18 0.35 3.72
CA PHE A 49 17.07 1.77 4.05
C PHE A 49 18.43 2.45 4.09
N ALA A 50 19.37 1.90 4.85
CA ALA A 50 20.73 2.44 4.99
C ALA A 50 21.42 2.54 3.64
N PHE A 51 21.39 1.46 2.84
CA PHE A 51 21.97 1.43 1.50
C PHE A 51 21.39 2.52 0.58
N MET A 52 20.06 2.63 0.49
CA MET A 52 19.40 3.62 -0.37
C MET A 52 19.64 5.04 0.11
N PHE A 53 19.56 5.27 1.42
CA PHE A 53 19.80 6.58 2.02
C PHE A 53 21.23 7.06 1.78
N THR A 54 22.23 6.21 2.05
CA THR A 54 23.65 6.52 1.80
C THR A 54 23.88 6.81 0.32
N SER A 55 23.34 6.01 -0.61
CA SER A 55 23.46 6.29 -2.05
C SER A 55 22.85 7.65 -2.45
N LEU A 56 21.71 8.03 -1.85
CA LEU A 56 21.07 9.31 -2.09
C LEU A 56 21.87 10.50 -1.53
N LEU A 57 22.54 10.33 -0.39
CA LEU A 57 23.42 11.37 0.17
C LEU A 57 24.54 11.75 -0.80
N PHE A 58 25.02 10.82 -1.63
CA PHE A 58 26.07 11.12 -2.61
C PHE A 58 25.54 11.55 -3.99
N THR A 59 24.28 11.27 -4.31
CA THR A 59 23.75 11.47 -5.67
C THR A 59 22.66 12.54 -5.77
N ARG A 60 21.97 12.87 -4.67
CA ARG A 60 20.76 13.72 -4.67
C ARG A 60 20.57 14.56 -3.39
N THR A 61 21.65 15.09 -2.84
CA THR A 61 21.63 15.92 -1.61
C THR A 61 20.52 16.98 -1.60
N GLN A 62 20.35 17.74 -2.68
CA GLN A 62 19.31 18.78 -2.77
C GLN A 62 17.89 18.23 -2.63
N GLN A 63 17.62 17.01 -3.13
CA GLN A 63 16.29 16.40 -3.01
C GLN A 63 16.05 15.84 -1.61
N LEU A 64 17.09 15.61 -0.81
CA LEU A 64 16.98 15.18 0.59
C LEU A 64 16.67 16.33 1.55
N LEU A 65 16.75 17.60 1.13
CA LEU A 65 16.45 18.73 2.01
C LEU A 65 15.05 18.66 2.60
N GLY A 66 14.04 18.28 1.81
CA GLY A 66 12.68 18.11 2.33
C GLY A 66 12.57 16.98 3.37
N ILE A 67 13.31 15.88 3.17
CA ILE A 67 13.36 14.77 4.14
C ILE A 67 14.07 15.22 5.41
N PHE A 68 15.14 16.00 5.29
CA PHE A 68 15.83 16.60 6.42
C PHE A 68 14.90 17.52 7.23
N LEU A 69 14.06 18.33 6.58
CA LEU A 69 13.06 19.14 7.27
C LEU A 69 12.02 18.29 8.04
N LEU A 70 11.58 17.16 7.47
CA LEU A 70 10.71 16.22 8.18
C LEU A 70 11.40 15.62 9.42
N VAL A 71 12.69 15.29 9.32
CA VAL A 71 13.49 14.84 10.47
C VAL A 71 13.58 15.94 11.53
N LEU A 72 13.82 17.18 11.12
CA LEU A 72 13.89 18.30 12.04
C LEU A 72 12.57 18.49 12.80
N TRP A 73 11.42 18.44 12.12
CA TRP A 73 10.12 18.53 12.78
C TRP A 73 9.84 17.37 13.72
N PHE A 74 10.17 16.14 13.33
CA PHE A 74 10.04 15.00 14.22
C PHE A 74 10.91 15.15 15.47
N VAL A 75 12.18 15.54 15.32
CA VAL A 75 13.10 15.78 16.46
C VAL A 75 12.56 16.87 17.38
N LEU A 76 12.09 17.98 16.82
CA LEU A 76 11.47 19.05 17.61
C LEU A 76 10.21 18.57 18.32
N GLY A 77 9.33 17.84 17.63
CA GLY A 77 8.10 17.29 18.20
C GLY A 77 8.38 16.34 19.35
N GLN A 78 9.37 15.45 19.20
CA GLN A 78 9.79 14.53 20.26
C GLN A 78 10.43 15.25 21.44
N TYR A 79 11.27 16.27 21.20
CA TYR A 79 11.99 16.99 22.26
C TYR A 79 11.05 17.62 23.31
N PHE A 80 9.85 18.02 22.92
CA PHE A 80 8.87 18.63 23.82
C PHE A 80 7.87 17.65 24.43
N LEU A 81 7.97 16.34 24.14
CA LEU A 81 7.15 15.31 24.76
C LEU A 81 7.72 14.87 26.12
N PRO A 82 6.86 14.49 27.09
CA PRO A 82 7.33 13.91 28.36
C PRO A 82 8.12 12.61 28.15
N GLN A 83 7.66 11.76 27.21
CA GLN A 83 8.34 10.53 26.82
C GLN A 83 8.90 10.66 25.40
N ALA A 84 10.00 11.40 25.31
CA ALA A 84 10.67 11.68 24.05
C ALA A 84 11.46 10.48 23.51
N PHE A 85 11.55 10.34 22.19
CA PHE A 85 12.48 9.44 21.48
C PHE A 85 12.41 7.97 21.90
N THR A 86 11.22 7.48 22.23
CA THR A 86 11.06 6.04 22.48
C THR A 86 11.45 5.23 21.23
N THR A 87 11.93 4.01 21.43
CA THR A 87 12.29 3.11 20.31
C THR A 87 11.12 2.92 19.35
N MET A 88 9.89 2.85 19.87
CA MET A 88 8.68 2.67 19.07
C MET A 88 8.37 3.90 18.23
N ALA A 89 8.51 5.11 18.77
CA ALA A 89 8.36 6.36 18.03
C ALA A 89 9.36 6.46 16.88
N ILE A 90 10.63 6.14 17.15
CA ILE A 90 11.71 6.16 16.14
C ILE A 90 11.44 5.15 15.03
N ILE A 91 11.03 3.92 15.38
CA ILE A 91 10.68 2.90 14.39
C ILE A 91 9.49 3.34 13.54
N GLY A 92 8.46 3.92 14.17
CA GLY A 92 7.28 4.40 13.45
C GLY A 92 7.62 5.52 12.47
N PHE A 93 8.41 6.50 12.91
CA PHE A 93 8.92 7.57 12.06
C PHE A 93 9.80 7.05 10.92
N ALA A 94 10.69 6.09 11.21
CA ALA A 94 11.56 5.49 10.21
C ALA A 94 10.78 4.78 9.09
N ARG A 95 9.57 4.25 9.36
CA ARG A 95 8.71 3.66 8.32
C ARG A 95 8.21 4.70 7.32
N TYR A 96 7.79 5.88 7.78
CA TYR A 96 7.41 6.99 6.90
C TYR A 96 8.61 7.49 6.07
N LEU A 97 9.79 7.59 6.68
CA LEU A 97 11.01 7.95 5.95
C LEU A 97 11.39 6.90 4.91
N PHE A 98 11.32 5.62 5.28
CA PHE A 98 11.58 4.51 4.36
C PHE A 98 10.71 4.60 3.11
N PHE A 99 9.43 4.92 3.28
CA PHE A 99 8.49 5.12 2.19
C PHE A 99 9.00 6.17 1.19
N LEU A 100 9.33 7.38 1.67
CA LEU A 100 9.82 8.47 0.81
C LEU A 100 11.19 8.17 0.18
N ILE A 101 12.11 7.59 0.96
CA ILE A 101 13.46 7.24 0.48
C ILE A 101 13.40 6.23 -0.66
N LEU A 102 12.55 5.22 -0.54
CA LEU A 102 12.38 4.20 -1.56
C LEU A 102 11.84 4.79 -2.87
N LEU A 103 10.83 5.66 -2.79
CA LEU A 103 10.30 6.37 -3.96
C LEU A 103 11.33 7.32 -4.60
N LEU A 104 12.11 8.03 -3.79
CA LEU A 104 13.15 8.94 -4.26
C LEU A 104 14.31 8.18 -4.95
N TYR A 105 14.74 7.06 -4.37
CA TYR A 105 15.80 6.21 -4.93
C TYR A 105 15.42 5.68 -6.31
N PHE A 106 14.20 5.17 -6.46
CA PHE A 106 13.65 4.63 -7.71
C PHE A 106 12.85 5.66 -8.52
N LYS A 107 13.07 6.95 -8.32
CA LYS A 107 12.31 8.01 -9.03
C LYS A 107 12.40 7.89 -10.55
N ASP A 108 13.55 7.49 -11.11
CA ASP A 108 13.81 7.48 -12.55
C ASP A 108 13.75 6.08 -13.19
N LEU A 109 12.57 5.45 -13.15
CA LEU A 109 12.35 4.13 -13.77
C LEU A 109 12.38 4.15 -15.31
N ARG A 110 12.35 5.33 -15.95
CA ARG A 110 12.35 5.44 -17.41
C ARG A 110 13.61 4.88 -18.06
N SER A 111 14.73 4.85 -17.33
CA SER A 111 15.99 4.31 -17.83
C SER A 111 16.03 2.78 -17.92
N PHE A 112 15.00 2.08 -17.40
CA PHE A 112 14.99 0.63 -17.44
C PHE A 112 14.73 0.15 -18.87
N ASP A 113 15.58 -0.73 -19.39
CA ASP A 113 15.37 -1.31 -20.71
C ASP A 113 14.20 -2.32 -20.70
N LYS A 114 13.79 -2.73 -21.90
CA LYS A 114 12.65 -3.63 -22.12
C LYS A 114 12.86 -5.01 -21.50
N HIS A 115 14.09 -5.54 -21.57
CA HIS A 115 14.42 -6.86 -21.03
C HIS A 115 14.36 -6.86 -19.49
N LYS A 116 14.95 -5.85 -18.85
CA LYS A 116 14.91 -5.65 -17.39
C LYS A 116 13.50 -5.46 -16.89
N THR A 117 12.72 -4.62 -17.58
CA THR A 117 11.30 -4.41 -17.25
C THR A 117 10.55 -5.73 -17.32
N ARG A 118 10.72 -6.50 -18.39
CA ARG A 118 10.06 -7.80 -18.56
C ARG A 118 10.44 -8.79 -17.46
N LYS A 119 11.71 -8.83 -17.04
CA LYS A 119 12.15 -9.67 -15.92
C LYS A 119 11.42 -9.33 -14.62
N ILE A 120 11.29 -8.05 -14.28
CA ILE A 120 10.59 -7.59 -13.08
C ILE A 120 9.09 -7.92 -13.18
N THR A 121 8.45 -7.61 -14.31
CA THR A 121 7.01 -7.84 -14.46
C THR A 121 6.65 -9.32 -14.55
N SER A 122 7.47 -10.15 -15.17
CA SER A 122 7.27 -11.60 -15.17
C SER A 122 7.45 -12.22 -13.79
N PHE A 123 8.40 -11.74 -12.97
CA PHE A 123 8.49 -12.18 -11.58
C PHE A 123 7.26 -11.75 -10.76
N TRP A 124 6.79 -10.52 -10.95
CA TRP A 124 5.56 -10.05 -10.32
C TRP A 124 4.33 -10.89 -10.69
N GLU A 125 4.15 -11.20 -11.98
CA GLU A 125 3.06 -12.05 -12.46
C GLU A 125 3.16 -13.48 -11.94
N PHE A 126 4.38 -14.04 -11.85
CA PHE A 126 4.63 -15.33 -11.22
C PHE A 126 4.23 -15.32 -9.74
N PHE A 127 4.64 -14.29 -8.99
CA PHE A 127 4.27 -14.14 -7.59
C PHE A 127 2.75 -14.06 -7.42
N LEU A 128 2.04 -13.34 -8.29
CA LEU A 128 0.57 -13.27 -8.26
C LEU A 128 -0.06 -14.64 -8.52
N TRP A 129 0.42 -15.39 -9.52
CA TRP A 129 -0.05 -16.77 -9.75
C TRP A 129 0.10 -17.64 -8.50
N LEU A 130 1.28 -17.61 -7.88
CA LEU A 130 1.56 -18.36 -6.66
C LEU A 130 0.64 -17.92 -5.52
N ASN A 131 0.60 -16.62 -5.20
CA ASN A 131 -0.16 -16.13 -4.06
C ASN A 131 -1.67 -16.33 -4.23
N ASN A 132 -2.22 -16.09 -5.42
CA ASN A 132 -3.63 -16.34 -5.72
C ASN A 132 -3.99 -17.81 -5.54
N SER A 133 -3.11 -18.72 -5.98
CA SER A 133 -3.31 -20.17 -5.81
C SER A 133 -3.37 -20.53 -4.32
N LEU A 134 -2.47 -19.98 -3.51
CA LEU A 134 -2.46 -20.23 -2.06
C LEU A 134 -3.68 -19.63 -1.35
N ILE A 135 -4.19 -18.47 -1.79
CA ILE A 135 -5.45 -17.91 -1.29
C ILE A 135 -6.63 -18.85 -1.59
N VAL A 136 -6.74 -19.33 -2.83
CA VAL A 136 -7.83 -20.25 -3.22
C VAL A 136 -7.72 -21.58 -2.50
N LEU A 137 -6.52 -22.17 -2.42
CA LEU A 137 -6.30 -23.40 -1.66
C LEU A 137 -6.60 -23.21 -0.17
N GLY A 138 -6.18 -22.08 0.40
CA GLY A 138 -6.52 -21.69 1.77
C GLY A 138 -8.02 -21.64 1.98
N ALA A 139 -8.76 -20.98 1.08
CA ALA A 139 -10.21 -20.88 1.17
C ALA A 139 -10.94 -22.22 1.00
N LEU A 140 -10.49 -23.07 0.07
CA LEU A 140 -11.12 -24.37 -0.21
C LEU A 140 -10.88 -25.41 0.89
N PHE A 141 -9.65 -25.46 1.42
CA PHE A 141 -9.23 -26.45 2.42
C PHE A 141 -9.16 -25.90 3.84
N GLN A 142 -9.58 -24.65 4.04
CA GLN A 142 -9.55 -23.94 5.32
C GLN A 142 -8.16 -23.91 5.98
N LEU A 143 -7.11 -23.74 5.18
CA LEU A 143 -5.72 -23.80 5.67
C LEU A 143 -5.38 -22.55 6.48
N GLU A 144 -5.05 -22.75 7.76
CA GLU A 144 -4.78 -21.67 8.70
C GLU A 144 -3.56 -20.83 8.32
N TRP A 145 -2.58 -21.46 7.67
CA TRP A 145 -1.33 -20.84 7.25
C TRP A 145 -1.54 -19.68 6.27
N PHE A 146 -2.68 -19.69 5.56
CA PHE A 146 -3.02 -18.69 4.55
C PHE A 146 -4.13 -17.74 4.99
N LYS A 147 -4.65 -17.86 6.22
CA LYS A 147 -5.68 -16.95 6.77
C LYS A 147 -5.14 -15.51 6.84
N SER A 148 -6.05 -14.55 6.65
CA SER A 148 -5.81 -13.10 6.75
C SER A 148 -5.85 -12.58 8.19
N TYR A 149 -6.56 -13.29 9.07
CA TYR A 149 -6.85 -12.91 10.44
C TYR A 149 -6.65 -14.10 11.36
N GLU A 150 -6.28 -13.80 12.60
CA GLU A 150 -6.37 -14.76 13.70
C GLU A 150 -7.82 -14.75 14.22
N GLY A 151 -8.29 -15.91 14.71
CA GLY A 151 -9.64 -16.08 15.24
C GLY A 151 -10.72 -16.30 14.17
N GLU A 152 -11.93 -15.80 14.44
CA GLU A 152 -13.16 -16.15 13.69
C GLU A 152 -13.33 -15.37 12.37
N ARG A 153 -12.54 -14.32 12.14
CA ARG A 153 -12.74 -13.46 10.98
C ARG A 153 -12.31 -14.15 9.69
N TRP A 154 -13.26 -14.27 8.75
CA TRP A 154 -13.00 -14.90 7.46
C TRP A 154 -12.10 -14.07 6.54
N GLY A 155 -11.18 -14.75 5.85
CA GLY A 155 -10.36 -14.18 4.78
C GLY A 155 -9.03 -14.93 4.62
N TYR A 156 -8.48 -14.93 3.40
CA TYR A 156 -7.21 -15.57 3.06
C TYR A 156 -6.33 -14.62 2.25
N ASN A 157 -5.09 -14.40 2.69
CA ASN A 157 -4.14 -13.51 2.03
C ASN A 157 -2.85 -14.19 1.53
N GLY A 158 -2.81 -15.53 1.57
CA GLY A 158 -1.71 -16.31 1.01
C GLY A 158 -0.42 -16.10 1.80
N LEU A 159 0.65 -15.72 1.11
CA LEU A 159 1.99 -15.47 1.69
C LEU A 159 2.16 -14.06 2.25
N VAL A 160 1.21 -13.16 2.03
CA VAL A 160 1.29 -11.80 2.58
C VAL A 160 0.91 -11.85 4.05
N TRP A 161 1.72 -11.23 4.92
CA TRP A 161 1.53 -11.27 6.36
C TRP A 161 0.25 -10.52 6.79
N ALA A 162 0.29 -9.19 6.73
CA ALA A 162 -0.80 -8.37 7.24
C ALA A 162 -1.91 -8.16 6.19
N SER A 163 -3.17 -8.28 6.60
CA SER A 163 -4.35 -8.06 5.73
C SER A 163 -4.38 -6.67 5.06
N ALA A 164 -3.86 -5.64 5.73
CA ALA A 164 -3.67 -4.31 5.14
C ALA A 164 -2.65 -4.32 3.99
N ASN A 165 -1.52 -5.04 4.14
CA ASN A 165 -0.53 -5.20 3.06
C ASN A 165 -1.17 -5.89 1.86
N SER A 166 -1.97 -6.94 2.11
CA SER A 166 -2.66 -7.70 1.08
C SER A 166 -3.65 -6.82 0.31
N THR A 167 -4.42 -5.99 1.02
CA THR A 167 -5.28 -4.99 0.39
C THR A 167 -4.50 -4.16 -0.62
N TYR A 168 -3.41 -3.52 -0.19
CA TYR A 168 -2.61 -2.68 -1.09
C TYR A 168 -1.91 -3.46 -2.21
N LEU A 169 -1.50 -4.70 -1.95
CA LEU A 169 -0.93 -5.59 -2.96
C LEU A 169 -1.93 -5.80 -4.11
N TYR A 170 -3.16 -6.18 -3.77
CA TYR A 170 -4.18 -6.52 -4.77
C TYR A 170 -4.75 -5.30 -5.48
N LEU A 171 -4.94 -4.17 -4.78
CA LEU A 171 -5.26 -2.89 -5.43
C LEU A 171 -4.20 -2.53 -6.47
N SER A 172 -2.93 -2.66 -6.10
CA SER A 172 -1.80 -2.38 -6.99
C SER A 172 -1.70 -3.37 -8.13
N ALA A 173 -1.99 -4.66 -7.90
CA ALA A 173 -1.98 -5.70 -8.92
C ALA A 173 -3.06 -5.47 -9.98
N LEU A 174 -4.28 -5.08 -9.57
CA LEU A 174 -5.36 -4.75 -10.50
C LEU A 174 -4.99 -3.55 -11.38
N LEU A 175 -4.44 -2.49 -10.77
CA LEU A 175 -3.95 -1.33 -11.53
C LEU A 175 -2.75 -1.66 -12.42
N TYR A 176 -1.87 -2.56 -11.98
CA TYR A 176 -0.78 -3.07 -12.80
C TYR A 176 -1.31 -3.63 -14.13
N PHE A 177 -2.35 -4.47 -14.10
CA PHE A 177 -2.93 -5.01 -15.34
C PHE A 177 -3.53 -3.91 -16.21
N VAL A 178 -4.29 -2.98 -15.62
CA VAL A 178 -4.90 -1.85 -16.34
C VAL A 178 -3.82 -1.02 -17.06
N PHE A 179 -2.71 -0.71 -16.39
CA PHE A 179 -1.68 0.14 -16.98
C PHE A 179 -0.70 -0.60 -17.90
N TYR A 180 -0.33 -1.85 -17.58
CA TYR A 180 0.63 -2.61 -18.37
C TYR A 180 0.01 -3.18 -19.66
N TYR A 181 -1.23 -3.67 -19.59
CA TYR A 181 -1.92 -4.28 -20.73
C TYR A 181 -2.93 -3.34 -21.41
N LYS A 182 -3.19 -2.15 -20.83
CA LYS A 182 -4.12 -1.14 -21.37
C LYS A 182 -5.45 -1.78 -21.74
N LYS A 183 -6.03 -1.44 -22.90
CA LYS A 183 -7.30 -1.99 -23.40
C LYS A 183 -7.35 -3.53 -23.51
N LYS A 184 -6.25 -4.27 -23.31
CA LYS A 184 -6.22 -5.74 -23.34
C LYS A 184 -6.10 -6.40 -21.97
N PHE A 185 -6.18 -5.63 -20.87
CA PHE A 185 -6.05 -6.17 -19.51
C PHE A 185 -7.07 -7.28 -19.22
N TYR A 186 -8.30 -7.15 -19.72
CA TYR A 186 -9.38 -8.10 -19.48
C TYR A 186 -9.22 -9.42 -20.25
N TYR A 187 -8.30 -9.53 -21.21
CA TYR A 187 -7.95 -10.80 -21.83
C TYR A 187 -6.91 -11.58 -21.02
N GLN A 188 -6.32 -10.98 -19.98
CA GLN A 188 -5.33 -11.66 -19.17
C GLN A 188 -6.02 -12.57 -18.15
N THR A 189 -5.84 -13.88 -18.27
CA THR A 189 -6.38 -14.85 -17.30
C THR A 189 -5.95 -14.53 -15.87
N LEU A 190 -4.70 -14.10 -15.70
CA LEU A 190 -4.17 -13.71 -14.39
C LEU A 190 -4.88 -12.47 -13.80
N PHE A 191 -5.41 -11.55 -14.62
CA PHE A 191 -6.20 -10.43 -14.11
C PHE A 191 -7.47 -10.94 -13.42
N TRP A 192 -8.24 -11.81 -14.07
CA TRP A 192 -9.45 -12.39 -13.50
C TRP A 192 -9.15 -13.27 -12.28
N PHE A 193 -8.06 -14.03 -12.33
CA PHE A 193 -7.64 -14.82 -11.18
C PHE A 193 -7.25 -13.93 -9.98
N THR A 194 -6.57 -12.82 -10.24
CA THR A 194 -6.20 -11.82 -9.21
C THR A 194 -7.43 -11.12 -8.66
N LEU A 195 -8.41 -10.79 -9.50
CA LEU A 195 -9.68 -10.22 -9.06
C LEU A 195 -10.47 -11.20 -8.19
N ALA A 196 -10.56 -12.47 -8.58
CA ALA A 196 -11.24 -13.49 -7.78
C ALA A 196 -10.53 -13.70 -6.43
N ALA A 197 -9.21 -13.83 -6.43
CA ALA A 197 -8.41 -13.98 -5.21
C ALA A 197 -8.51 -12.75 -4.30
N SER A 198 -8.58 -11.53 -4.85
CA SER A 198 -8.68 -10.31 -4.02
C SER A 198 -9.96 -10.27 -3.20
N LEU A 199 -11.06 -10.80 -3.73
CA LEU A 199 -12.34 -10.91 -3.03
C LEU A 199 -12.29 -11.93 -1.88
N LEU A 200 -11.36 -12.89 -1.91
CA LEU A 200 -11.19 -13.88 -0.84
C LEU A 200 -10.34 -13.37 0.34
N ILE A 201 -9.80 -12.15 0.27
CA ILE A 201 -8.95 -11.59 1.33
C ILE A 201 -9.73 -11.24 2.60
N GLY A 202 -11.03 -10.92 2.48
CA GLY A 202 -11.89 -10.59 3.62
C GLY A 202 -11.74 -9.14 4.13
N THR A 203 -11.20 -8.22 3.33
CA THR A 203 -11.07 -6.80 3.69
C THR A 203 -12.13 -5.92 3.02
N LYS A 204 -12.88 -5.16 3.83
CA LYS A 204 -13.88 -4.17 3.37
C LYS A 204 -13.31 -3.20 2.33
N SER A 205 -12.05 -2.85 2.51
CA SER A 205 -11.22 -1.99 1.65
C SER A 205 -11.09 -2.46 0.20
N VAL A 206 -10.91 -3.77 -0.02
CA VAL A 206 -10.76 -4.33 -1.37
C VAL A 206 -12.09 -4.26 -2.12
N TYR A 207 -13.21 -4.55 -1.45
CA TYR A 207 -14.53 -4.43 -2.05
C TYR A 207 -14.83 -2.99 -2.48
N LEU A 208 -14.54 -2.02 -1.62
CA LEU A 208 -14.68 -0.60 -1.94
C LEU A 208 -13.80 -0.21 -3.14
N ALA A 209 -12.53 -0.63 -3.16
CA ALA A 209 -11.61 -0.32 -4.24
C ALA A 209 -12.06 -0.91 -5.59
N VAL A 210 -12.47 -2.19 -5.59
CA VAL A 210 -12.99 -2.87 -6.80
C VAL A 210 -14.24 -2.17 -7.31
N PHE A 211 -15.16 -1.79 -6.41
CA PHE A 211 -16.34 -1.01 -6.78
C PHE A 211 -15.96 0.33 -7.44
N LEU A 212 -15.09 1.12 -6.79
CA LEU A 212 -14.65 2.42 -7.32
C LEU A 212 -13.90 2.27 -8.65
N PHE A 213 -13.02 1.29 -8.78
CA PHE A 213 -12.34 0.96 -10.06
C PHE A 213 -13.32 0.64 -11.19
N SER A 214 -14.45 0.03 -10.85
CA SER A 214 -15.50 -0.28 -11.82
C SER A 214 -16.24 0.98 -12.27
N LEU A 215 -16.48 1.93 -11.36
CA LEU A 215 -16.98 3.26 -11.72
C LEU A 215 -15.99 4.03 -12.61
N VAL A 216 -14.68 3.89 -12.38
CA VAL A 216 -13.67 4.48 -13.27
C VAL A 216 -13.74 3.89 -14.68
N LEU A 217 -13.98 2.58 -14.82
CA LEU A 217 -14.18 1.93 -16.13
C LEU A 217 -15.42 2.46 -16.84
N LEU A 218 -16.50 2.74 -16.11
CA LEU A 218 -17.74 3.30 -16.65
C LEU A 218 -17.56 4.68 -17.25
N VAL A 219 -16.92 5.57 -16.49
CA VAL A 219 -16.68 6.95 -16.92
C VAL A 219 -15.73 6.99 -18.13
N ASN A 220 -14.80 6.05 -18.22
CA ASN A 220 -13.87 5.91 -19.34
C ASN A 220 -14.51 5.12 -20.52
N ALA A 221 -15.63 5.65 -21.05
CA ALA A 221 -16.53 5.09 -22.08
C ALA A 221 -15.89 4.71 -23.45
N LYS A 222 -14.56 4.71 -23.57
CA LYS A 222 -13.82 4.14 -24.71
C LYS A 222 -13.73 2.60 -24.67
N ILE A 223 -14.23 1.96 -23.61
CA ILE A 223 -14.36 0.50 -23.49
C ILE A 223 -15.76 0.10 -24.01
N SER A 224 -15.88 -0.98 -24.79
CA SER A 224 -17.16 -1.33 -25.41
C SER A 224 -18.26 -1.51 -24.35
N LYS A 225 -19.46 -0.97 -24.62
CA LYS A 225 -20.61 -1.02 -23.70
C LYS A 225 -20.92 -2.43 -23.17
N LYS A 226 -20.72 -3.48 -23.97
CA LYS A 226 -20.92 -4.89 -23.56
C LYS A 226 -19.99 -5.32 -22.42
N TRP A 227 -18.71 -4.93 -22.50
CA TRP A 227 -17.73 -5.25 -21.46
C TRP A 227 -17.97 -4.42 -20.21
N VAL A 228 -18.32 -3.14 -20.36
CA VAL A 228 -18.69 -2.25 -19.26
C VAL A 228 -19.89 -2.79 -18.48
N LEU A 229 -20.93 -3.25 -19.18
CA LEU A 229 -22.12 -3.88 -18.60
C LEU A 229 -21.81 -5.24 -17.95
N GLY A 230 -20.95 -6.06 -18.57
CA GLY A 230 -20.49 -7.32 -17.99
C GLY A 230 -19.68 -7.13 -16.71
N SER A 231 -18.75 -6.17 -16.69
CA SER A 231 -18.03 -5.80 -15.48
C SER A 231 -18.95 -5.22 -14.42
N LEU A 232 -19.89 -4.35 -14.79
CA LEU A 232 -20.88 -3.81 -13.87
C LEU A 232 -21.74 -4.91 -13.25
N SER A 233 -22.26 -5.82 -14.05
CA SER A 233 -23.08 -6.92 -13.56
C SER A 233 -22.29 -7.81 -12.60
N LEU A 234 -21.06 -8.18 -12.97
CA LEU A 234 -20.19 -8.97 -12.11
C LEU A 234 -19.89 -8.25 -10.80
N ILE A 235 -19.51 -6.96 -10.85
CA ILE A 235 -19.15 -6.17 -9.69
C ILE A 235 -20.37 -5.79 -8.84
N SER A 236 -21.53 -5.54 -9.42
CA SER A 236 -22.78 -5.32 -8.68
C SER A 236 -23.22 -6.61 -7.98
N THR A 237 -23.15 -7.76 -8.65
CA THR A 237 -23.42 -9.06 -8.00
C THR A 237 -22.42 -9.31 -6.88
N PHE A 238 -21.12 -9.08 -7.09
CA PHE A 238 -20.10 -9.28 -6.05
C PHE A 238 -20.15 -8.24 -4.93
N PHE A 239 -20.52 -6.99 -5.22
CA PHE A 239 -20.76 -5.97 -4.19
C PHE A 239 -21.98 -6.35 -3.36
N LEU A 240 -23.08 -6.77 -3.98
CA LEU A 240 -24.26 -7.22 -3.27
C LEU A 240 -23.99 -8.49 -2.46
N VAL A 241 -23.21 -9.44 -2.98
CA VAL A 241 -22.78 -10.63 -2.25
C VAL A 241 -21.82 -10.27 -1.11
N GLY A 242 -20.85 -9.39 -1.35
CA GLY A 242 -19.90 -8.94 -0.33
C GLY A 242 -20.59 -8.16 0.79
N VAL A 243 -21.52 -7.27 0.44
CA VAL A 243 -22.44 -6.61 1.36
C VAL A 243 -23.27 -7.66 2.10
N TYR A 244 -23.95 -8.57 1.40
CA TYR A 244 -24.76 -9.62 2.04
C TYR A 244 -23.95 -10.48 3.02
N VAL A 245 -22.73 -10.89 2.66
CA VAL A 245 -21.83 -11.65 3.53
C VAL A 245 -21.38 -10.81 4.72
N LEU A 246 -21.06 -9.53 4.51
CA LEU A 246 -20.72 -8.61 5.61
C LEU A 246 -21.91 -8.40 6.55
N PHE A 247 -23.11 -8.18 6.04
CA PHE A 247 -24.32 -7.93 6.84
C PHE A 247 -24.86 -9.18 7.54
N ASN A 248 -24.61 -10.38 7.00
CA ASN A 248 -24.99 -11.63 7.65
C ASN A 248 -23.89 -12.23 8.54
N HIS A 249 -22.69 -11.65 8.56
CA HIS A 249 -21.67 -12.08 9.51
C HIS A 249 -22.04 -11.58 10.91
N SER A 250 -22.15 -12.50 11.87
CA SER A 250 -22.53 -12.23 13.27
C SER A 250 -21.78 -11.03 13.84
N LEU A 251 -20.46 -11.04 13.73
CA LEU A 251 -19.58 -9.98 14.21
C LEU A 251 -19.90 -8.58 13.65
N PHE A 252 -20.22 -8.43 12.37
CA PHE A 252 -20.52 -7.10 11.83
C PHE A 252 -21.89 -6.60 12.30
N ALA A 253 -22.87 -7.50 12.36
CA ALA A 253 -24.21 -7.18 12.85
C ALA A 253 -24.18 -6.80 14.34
N GLU A 254 -23.38 -7.51 15.14
CA GLU A 254 -23.12 -7.23 16.55
C GLU A 254 -22.52 -5.84 16.76
N ILE A 255 -21.37 -5.56 16.13
CA ILE A 255 -20.71 -4.23 16.22
C ILE A 255 -21.66 -3.12 15.76
N SER A 256 -22.37 -3.33 14.65
CA SER A 256 -23.30 -2.33 14.12
C SER A 256 -24.45 -2.03 15.08
N LYS A 257 -24.87 -3.02 15.88
CA LYS A 257 -25.97 -2.89 16.84
C LYS A 257 -25.51 -2.32 18.17
N GLU A 258 -24.34 -2.72 18.64
CA GLU A 258 -23.82 -2.37 19.97
C GLU A 258 -23.08 -1.02 19.98
N GLU A 259 -22.27 -0.77 18.95
CA GLU A 259 -21.38 0.40 18.90
C GLU A 259 -21.72 1.37 17.77
N GLY A 260 -22.48 0.88 16.77
CA GLY A 260 -23.03 1.68 15.69
C GLY A 260 -22.34 1.47 14.35
N TRP A 261 -22.98 2.01 13.31
CA TRP A 261 -22.59 1.76 11.91
C TRP A 261 -21.23 2.36 11.57
N LEU A 262 -20.90 3.53 12.13
CA LEU A 262 -19.62 4.20 11.88
C LEU A 262 -18.46 3.32 12.34
N THR A 263 -18.55 2.80 13.57
CA THR A 263 -17.56 1.90 14.18
C THR A 263 -17.46 0.59 13.43
N ALA A 264 -18.58 0.03 12.99
CA ALA A 264 -18.59 -1.15 12.14
C ALA A 264 -17.87 -0.91 10.80
N VAL A 265 -18.07 0.24 10.15
CA VAL A 265 -17.40 0.57 8.87
C VAL A 265 -15.92 0.83 9.06
N LEU A 266 -15.58 1.68 10.03
CA LEU A 266 -14.21 2.05 10.35
C LEU A 266 -13.44 0.94 11.07
N SER A 267 -14.12 -0.12 11.50
CA SER A 267 -13.55 -1.24 12.25
C SER A 267 -12.78 -0.74 13.47
N TYR A 268 -13.48 -0.07 14.39
CA TYR A 268 -12.96 0.47 15.66
C TYR A 268 -11.95 1.62 15.58
N ARG A 269 -11.64 2.14 14.39
CA ARG A 269 -10.65 3.23 14.25
C ARG A 269 -11.12 4.56 14.84
N ASP A 270 -12.43 4.79 14.80
CA ASP A 270 -13.10 5.89 15.49
C ASP A 270 -13.07 5.71 17.01
N ASP A 271 -13.30 4.50 17.51
CA ASP A 271 -13.17 4.21 18.94
C ASP A 271 -11.72 4.49 19.40
N LEU A 272 -10.72 3.90 18.73
CA LEU A 272 -9.29 4.15 19.01
C LEU A 272 -8.91 5.64 18.92
N LEU A 273 -9.57 6.41 18.05
CA LEU A 273 -9.36 7.86 17.99
C LEU A 273 -9.85 8.54 19.27
N LEU A 274 -11.05 8.19 19.73
CA LEU A 274 -11.71 8.82 20.88
C LEU A 274 -11.16 8.34 22.23
N THR A 275 -10.85 7.05 22.35
CA THR A 275 -10.50 6.39 23.62
C THR A 275 -9.00 6.40 23.91
N GLU A 276 -8.15 6.39 22.88
CA GLU A 276 -6.68 6.31 23.04
C GLU A 276 -5.99 7.57 22.50
N THR A 277 -6.28 7.94 21.24
CA THR A 277 -5.52 8.96 20.53
C THR A 277 -5.75 10.37 21.08
N ILE A 278 -7.02 10.76 21.24
CA ILE A 278 -7.40 12.10 21.73
C ILE A 278 -6.95 12.31 23.18
N PRO A 279 -7.19 11.37 24.13
CA PRO A 279 -6.70 11.50 25.50
C PRO A 279 -5.18 11.68 25.55
N TYR A 280 -4.42 10.89 24.77
CA TYR A 280 -2.97 11.07 24.66
C TYR A 280 -2.58 12.48 24.22
N ILE A 281 -3.25 13.03 23.20
CA ILE A 281 -3.02 14.41 22.73
C ILE A 281 -3.31 15.40 23.85
N GLN A 282 -4.44 15.28 24.54
CA GLN A 282 -4.84 16.20 25.61
C GLN A 282 -3.85 16.21 26.77
N GLU A 283 -3.30 15.04 27.13
CA GLU A 283 -2.37 14.89 28.24
C GLU A 283 -0.93 15.31 27.90
N ASN A 284 -0.49 15.06 26.66
CA ASN A 284 0.92 15.17 26.29
C ASN A 284 1.23 16.34 25.34
N TRP A 285 0.26 16.83 24.57
CA TRP A 285 0.51 17.88 23.58
C TRP A 285 0.35 19.28 24.16
N ARG A 286 1.41 20.06 24.01
CA ARG A 286 1.38 21.53 24.06
C ARG A 286 1.03 22.13 22.69
N SER A 287 0.70 23.42 22.64
CA SER A 287 0.31 24.16 21.42
C SER A 287 1.27 23.95 20.24
N LEU A 288 2.57 23.78 20.49
CA LEU A 288 3.56 23.54 19.45
C LEU A 288 3.35 22.21 18.69
N HIS A 289 2.93 21.14 19.38
CA HIS A 289 2.77 19.81 18.77
C HIS A 289 1.68 19.79 17.70
N TYR A 290 0.66 20.64 17.81
CA TYR A 290 -0.35 20.78 16.74
C TYR A 290 0.28 21.20 15.39
N PHE A 291 1.40 21.92 15.44
CA PHE A 291 2.14 22.37 14.26
C PHE A 291 3.17 21.37 13.75
N ILE A 292 3.90 20.70 14.65
CA ILE A 292 5.07 19.86 14.31
C ILE A 292 4.91 18.36 14.58
N GLY A 293 3.81 17.95 15.22
CA GLY A 293 3.51 16.58 15.61
C GLY A 293 4.22 16.15 16.89
N GLY A 294 3.98 14.92 17.30
CA GLY A 294 4.58 14.27 18.46
C GLY A 294 3.83 13.00 18.84
N LEU A 295 4.49 11.85 18.74
CA LEU A 295 3.90 10.58 19.16
C LEU A 295 4.98 9.69 19.81
N SER A 296 4.77 9.28 21.05
CA SER A 296 5.68 8.39 21.78
C SER A 296 5.43 6.92 21.50
N ASN A 297 4.23 6.53 21.05
CA ASN A 297 3.90 5.14 20.76
C ASN A 297 3.02 5.02 19.49
N PRO A 298 3.47 4.33 18.43
CA PRO A 298 2.70 4.10 17.21
C PRO A 298 1.40 3.30 17.41
N LEU A 299 1.22 2.62 18.55
CA LEU A 299 0.01 1.87 18.89
C LEU A 299 -1.16 2.81 19.22
N LEU A 300 -0.88 4.04 19.67
CA LEU A 300 -1.89 5.07 19.97
C LEU A 300 -2.46 5.73 18.71
N ARG A 301 -2.28 5.11 17.55
CA ARG A 301 -2.81 5.65 16.30
C ARG A 301 -4.19 5.08 16.04
N PRO A 302 -5.11 5.91 15.53
CA PRO A 302 -6.41 5.44 15.10
C PRO A 302 -6.32 4.65 13.79
N GLN A 303 -5.15 4.62 13.13
CA GLN A 303 -4.96 3.99 11.82
C GLN A 303 -5.83 4.65 10.75
N LEU A 304 -5.88 5.98 10.78
CA LEU A 304 -6.54 6.83 9.79
C LEU A 304 -5.46 7.69 9.13
N GLU A 305 -5.27 7.55 7.82
CA GLU A 305 -4.03 7.97 7.16
C GLU A 305 -3.62 9.42 7.41
N LEU A 306 -4.57 10.35 7.32
CA LEU A 306 -4.30 11.78 7.51
C LEU A 306 -4.08 12.13 8.97
N ILE A 307 -4.79 11.47 9.89
CA ILE A 307 -4.61 11.68 11.33
C ILE A 307 -3.26 11.12 11.75
N ASP A 308 -2.88 9.94 11.28
CA ASP A 308 -1.58 9.33 11.52
C ASP A 308 -0.42 10.22 11.04
N LEU A 309 -0.55 10.82 9.85
CA LEU A 309 0.45 11.79 9.35
C LEU A 309 0.51 13.04 10.24
N TRP A 310 -0.64 13.56 10.66
CA TRP A 310 -0.69 14.71 11.55
C TRP A 310 -0.08 14.40 12.92
N LEU A 311 -0.30 13.21 13.49
CA LEU A 311 0.31 12.78 14.74
C LEU A 311 1.85 12.79 14.68
N TYR A 312 2.43 12.35 13.57
CA TYR A 312 3.90 12.32 13.43
C TYR A 312 4.53 13.65 13.03
N PHE A 313 3.85 14.44 12.21
CA PHE A 313 4.46 15.59 11.52
C PHE A 313 3.76 16.93 11.76
N GLY A 314 2.61 16.93 12.42
CA GLY A 314 1.78 18.12 12.66
C GLY A 314 1.23 18.74 11.38
N ILE A 315 0.56 19.88 11.51
CA ILE A 315 -0.09 20.55 10.38
C ILE A 315 0.90 21.16 9.38
N LEU A 316 2.14 21.43 9.78
CA LEU A 316 3.19 21.92 8.88
C LEU A 316 3.88 20.77 8.15
N GLY A 317 4.13 19.66 8.84
CA GLY A 317 4.87 18.55 8.27
C GLY A 317 4.07 17.56 7.46
N ALA A 318 2.78 17.34 7.78
CA ALA A 318 1.93 16.47 6.99
C ALA A 318 1.77 16.97 5.53
N PRO A 319 1.53 18.27 5.25
CA PRO A 319 1.52 18.78 3.88
C PRO A 319 2.87 18.65 3.17
N LEU A 320 4.00 18.89 3.85
CA LEU A 320 5.32 18.66 3.24
C LEU A 320 5.51 17.19 2.88
N TYR A 321 5.13 16.27 3.76
CA TYR A 321 5.21 14.83 3.51
C TYR A 321 4.42 14.46 2.24
N LEU A 322 3.17 14.92 2.15
CA LEU A 322 2.32 14.70 0.98
C LEU A 322 2.91 15.34 -0.29
N TYR A 323 3.45 16.55 -0.19
CA TYR A 323 4.14 17.21 -1.31
C TYR A 323 5.35 16.40 -1.80
N LEU A 324 6.20 15.91 -0.89
CA LEU A 324 7.36 15.08 -1.24
C LEU A 324 6.93 13.76 -1.87
N PHE A 325 5.91 13.11 -1.31
CA PHE A 325 5.30 11.91 -1.89
C PHE A 325 4.87 12.16 -3.34
N LEU A 326 4.04 13.18 -3.58
CA LEU A 326 3.55 13.52 -4.91
C LEU A 326 4.71 13.84 -5.87
N ARG A 327 5.71 14.59 -5.41
CA ARG A 327 6.87 14.99 -6.22
C ARG A 327 7.80 13.83 -6.57
N TYR A 328 8.01 12.89 -5.64
CA TYR A 328 8.89 11.74 -5.88
C TYR A 328 8.20 10.66 -6.70
N TYR A 329 6.92 10.41 -6.43
CA TYR A 329 6.15 9.41 -7.15
C TYR A 329 5.76 9.88 -8.55
N PHE A 330 5.00 10.98 -8.66
CA PHE A 330 4.43 11.51 -9.91
C PHE A 330 5.39 12.42 -10.69
N ASN A 331 6.64 11.99 -10.90
CA ASN A 331 7.58 12.67 -11.80
C ASN A 331 7.30 12.39 -13.30
N PHE A 332 6.05 12.10 -13.65
CA PHE A 332 5.61 11.74 -14.99
C PHE A 332 4.23 12.32 -15.29
N LYS A 333 3.94 12.51 -16.58
CA LYS A 333 2.65 13.05 -17.01
C LYS A 333 1.60 11.94 -16.98
N LEU A 334 0.52 12.18 -16.23
CA LEU A 334 -0.67 11.35 -16.22
C LEU A 334 -1.66 11.82 -17.28
N ALA A 335 -2.18 10.90 -18.09
CA ALA A 335 -3.34 11.20 -18.92
C ALA A 335 -4.56 11.50 -18.03
N HIS A 336 -5.52 12.28 -18.54
CA HIS A 336 -6.69 12.70 -17.75
C HIS A 336 -7.47 11.49 -17.19
N GLN A 337 -7.73 10.49 -18.03
CA GLN A 337 -8.38 9.23 -17.64
C GLN A 337 -7.61 8.43 -16.56
N ASP A 338 -6.27 8.54 -16.56
CA ASP A 338 -5.40 7.80 -15.64
C ASP A 338 -5.34 8.46 -14.25
N LYS A 339 -5.65 9.76 -14.16
CA LYS A 339 -5.72 10.48 -12.87
C LYS A 339 -6.81 9.90 -11.96
N LEU A 340 -7.94 9.47 -12.53
CA LEU A 340 -9.05 8.94 -11.74
C LEU A 340 -8.70 7.60 -11.08
N TRP A 341 -7.96 6.74 -11.79
CA TRP A 341 -7.41 5.49 -11.22
C TRP A 341 -6.50 5.74 -10.02
N PHE A 342 -5.60 6.71 -10.13
CA PHE A 342 -4.73 7.12 -9.02
C PHE A 342 -5.48 7.81 -7.89
N ALA A 343 -6.52 8.59 -8.19
CA ALA A 343 -7.37 9.21 -7.19
C ALA A 343 -8.06 8.14 -6.32
N VAL A 344 -8.61 7.09 -6.93
CA VAL A 344 -9.19 5.96 -6.19
C VAL A 344 -8.13 5.24 -5.34
N LEU A 345 -6.94 4.98 -5.90
CA LEU A 345 -5.84 4.35 -5.17
C LEU A 345 -5.44 5.12 -3.91
N LEU A 346 -5.50 6.46 -3.95
CA LEU A 346 -5.15 7.33 -2.82
C LEU A 346 -6.34 7.61 -1.89
N ALA A 347 -7.58 7.52 -2.38
CA ALA A 347 -8.78 7.73 -1.59
C ALA A 347 -9.10 6.55 -0.66
N VAL A 348 -8.93 5.30 -1.12
CA VAL A 348 -9.17 4.11 -0.30
C VAL A 348 -8.33 4.10 0.99
N PRO A 349 -7.02 4.42 0.96
CA PRO A 349 -6.20 4.66 2.14
C PRO A 349 -6.80 5.60 3.19
N LEU A 350 -7.56 6.62 2.81
CA LEU A 350 -8.09 7.60 3.77
C LEU A 350 -9.03 6.95 4.79
N ILE A 351 -9.72 5.87 4.40
CA ILE A 351 -10.64 5.12 5.26
C ILE A 351 -9.91 3.93 5.91
N THR A 352 -8.90 3.38 5.25
CA THR A 352 -8.34 2.07 5.57
C THR A 352 -7.04 2.15 6.37
N GLY A 353 -6.32 3.26 6.21
CA GLY A 353 -5.09 3.61 6.91
C GLY A 353 -3.91 2.67 6.67
N ASN A 354 -2.77 3.03 7.25
CA ASN A 354 -1.49 2.33 7.10
C ASN A 354 -0.88 2.37 5.69
N PHE A 355 -1.35 3.20 4.76
CA PHE A 355 -0.78 3.30 3.42
C PHE A 355 0.68 3.79 3.45
N PHE A 356 0.94 4.95 4.06
CA PHE A 356 2.29 5.51 4.18
C PHE A 356 3.13 4.84 5.27
N TYR A 357 2.47 4.27 6.28
CA TYR A 357 3.15 3.56 7.36
C TYR A 357 3.72 2.19 6.93
N ASN A 358 3.17 1.61 5.88
CA ASN A 358 3.50 0.26 5.46
C ASN A 358 4.67 0.24 4.47
N ALA A 359 5.74 -0.44 4.87
CA ALA A 359 6.96 -0.56 4.08
C ALA A 359 6.78 -1.30 2.74
N SER A 360 5.73 -2.10 2.57
CA SER A 360 5.48 -2.87 1.34
C SER A 360 4.80 -2.03 0.24
N VAL A 361 3.95 -1.08 0.64
CA VAL A 361 3.18 -0.21 -0.27
C VAL A 361 4.03 0.56 -1.29
N PRO A 362 5.15 1.23 -0.94
CA PRO A 362 5.92 1.99 -1.92
C PRO A 362 6.54 1.08 -2.99
N ILE A 363 6.74 -0.20 -2.71
CA ILE A 363 7.21 -1.20 -3.69
C ILE A 363 6.11 -1.48 -4.72
N TYR A 364 4.88 -1.68 -4.25
CA TYR A 364 3.73 -1.89 -5.12
C TYR A 364 3.47 -0.65 -5.99
N LEU A 365 3.61 0.55 -5.42
CA LEU A 365 3.54 1.80 -6.20
C LEU A 365 4.62 1.86 -7.29
N LEU A 366 5.86 1.47 -7.00
CA LEU A 366 6.90 1.43 -8.03
C LEU A 366 6.60 0.42 -9.15
N LEU A 367 5.96 -0.70 -8.84
CA LEU A 367 5.49 -1.66 -9.85
C LEU A 367 4.40 -1.05 -10.76
N ILE A 368 3.43 -0.34 -10.18
CA ILE A 368 2.39 0.39 -10.94
C ILE A 368 3.05 1.45 -11.83
N LYS A 369 3.99 2.23 -11.29
CA LYS A 369 4.73 3.25 -12.04
C LYS A 369 5.54 2.64 -13.18
N LEU A 370 6.22 1.51 -12.95
CA LEU A 370 6.96 0.80 -13.99
C LEU A 370 6.01 0.33 -15.09
N ALA A 371 4.86 -0.25 -14.72
CA ALA A 371 3.84 -0.71 -15.65
C ALA A 371 3.26 0.42 -16.51
N TYR A 372 3.01 1.58 -15.89
CA TYR A 372 2.53 2.78 -16.57
C TYR A 372 3.55 3.33 -17.57
N LEU A 373 4.84 3.37 -17.19
CA LEU A 373 5.90 3.93 -18.02
C LEU A 373 6.40 2.99 -19.12
N LYS A 374 6.20 1.68 -18.97
CA LYS A 374 6.81 0.64 -19.83
C LYS A 374 5.78 -0.33 -20.40
N THR A 375 4.64 0.20 -20.84
CA THR A 375 3.65 -0.55 -21.62
C THR A 375 4.30 -1.10 -22.90
N PRO A 376 4.22 -2.42 -23.18
CA PRO A 376 4.78 -3.00 -24.40
C PRO A 376 4.17 -2.43 -25.69
N ASP A 377 4.99 -2.24 -26.73
CA ASP A 377 4.59 -1.65 -28.02
C ASP A 377 3.42 -2.38 -28.71
N LYS A 378 3.31 -3.70 -28.48
CA LYS A 378 2.20 -4.55 -28.97
C LYS A 378 0.82 -4.15 -28.40
N PHE A 379 0.81 -3.31 -27.36
CA PHE A 379 -0.38 -2.80 -26.69
C PHE A 379 -0.54 -1.28 -26.80
N SER A 380 0.48 -0.54 -27.25
CA SER A 380 0.40 0.91 -27.51
C SER A 380 -0.13 1.24 -28.92
N ASN A 381 0.11 0.38 -29.90
CA ASN A 381 -0.39 0.53 -31.27
C ASN A 381 -1.86 0.11 -31.42
N THR A 382 -2.76 0.81 -30.75
CA THR A 382 -4.12 1.01 -31.25
C THR A 382 -4.32 2.50 -31.29
N GLY A 383 -3.86 3.11 -32.40
CA GLY A 383 -4.01 4.52 -32.64
C GLY A 383 -5.45 4.96 -32.42
N ASP A 384 -5.59 6.13 -31.81
CA ASP A 384 -6.68 7.02 -32.16
C ASP A 384 -6.57 7.25 -33.68
N LYS A 385 -7.27 6.41 -34.46
CA LYS A 385 -7.77 6.87 -35.76
C LYS A 385 -9.09 7.59 -35.44
N PRO A 386 -9.25 8.84 -35.90
CA PRO A 386 -10.46 9.63 -35.66
C PRO A 386 -11.72 8.91 -36.13
#